data_AF-A5GNJ7-F1
#
_entry.id   AF-A5GNJ7-F1
#
_cell.length_a   1.000
_cell.length_b   1.000
_cell.length_c   1.000
_cell.angle_alpha   90.00
_cell.angle_beta   90.00
_cell.angle_gamma   90.00
#
_symmetry.space_group_name_H-M   'P 1'
#
loop_
_entity.id
_entity.type
_entity.pdbx_description
1 polymer ?
#
loop_
_entity_poly.entity_id
_entity_poly.type
_entity_poly.pdbx_seq_one_letter_code
_entity_poly.pdbx_strand_id
1 'polypeptide(L)'
;MAEEGSQSHRDTPGAQVGHASTVRSLQGEVDQLTLVMRRFALFIGLTLGLSTGLMVRADQSLPFAQTKAANLARMRAESLNGGLGAYRAAGCMYETGGTSCLASKTSEGFLFRFEGGPPGWEQQTPPRPSLETSVLVSKDGDRILEVPYNGPLR
;
A
#
# COMPACT_ATOMS: atom_id res chain seq x y z
N MET A 1 26.14 -49.57 -17.38
CA MET A 1 26.38 -50.44 -16.21
C MET A 1 25.65 -49.76 -15.06
N ALA A 2 24.33 -49.98 -14.96
CA ALA A 2 23.69 -51.16 -14.35
C ALA A 2 23.69 -50.96 -12.81
N GLU A 3 22.51 -50.68 -12.24
CA GLU A 3 21.68 -51.63 -11.47
C GLU A 3 22.18 -51.70 -10.01
N GLU A 4 21.39 -51.86 -8.96
CA GLU A 4 19.98 -52.16 -8.77
C GLU A 4 19.70 -51.99 -7.26
N GLY A 5 18.43 -51.76 -6.93
CA GLY A 5 17.76 -52.45 -5.83
C GLY A 5 17.94 -51.87 -4.41
N SER A 6 16.99 -52.05 -3.50
CA SER A 6 15.77 -52.84 -3.57
C SER A 6 14.82 -52.41 -2.45
N GLN A 7 13.53 -52.60 -2.71
CA GLN A 7 12.38 -52.36 -1.85
C GLN A 7 12.40 -53.27 -0.61
N SER A 8 11.72 -52.88 0.48
CA SER A 8 10.90 -53.85 1.22
C SER A 8 9.71 -53.22 1.93
N HIS A 9 8.57 -53.67 1.43
CA HIS A 9 7.18 -53.63 1.86
C HIS A 9 6.92 -54.05 3.32
N ARG A 10 5.74 -53.64 3.83
CA ARG A 10 4.80 -54.24 4.82
C ARG A 10 4.26 -53.13 5.74
N ASP A 11 3.02 -53.06 6.21
CA ASP A 11 1.75 -53.77 6.00
C ASP A 11 0.68 -52.83 6.63
N THR A 12 -0.55 -52.82 6.12
CA THR A 12 -1.73 -52.24 6.81
C THR A 12 -2.65 -53.39 7.19
N PRO A 13 -3.20 -53.44 8.42
CA PRO A 13 -4.63 -53.18 8.62
C PRO A 13 -4.88 -52.45 9.95
N GLY A 14 -5.83 -51.52 10.08
CA GLY A 14 -7.27 -51.76 10.06
C GLY A 14 -7.79 -52.08 11.47
N ALA A 15 -8.40 -51.12 12.15
CA ALA A 15 -9.38 -51.38 13.22
C ALA A 15 -10.22 -50.13 13.52
N GLN A 16 -11.50 -50.25 13.19
CA GLN A 16 -12.59 -49.35 13.53
C GLN A 16 -12.97 -49.46 15.01
N VAL A 17 -13.47 -48.39 15.61
CA VAL A 17 -14.48 -48.44 16.67
C VAL A 17 -15.47 -47.28 16.47
N GLY A 18 -16.65 -47.59 15.93
CA GLY A 18 -17.89 -46.83 16.18
C GLY A 18 -18.35 -47.10 17.63
N HIS A 19 -19.34 -46.46 18.24
CA HIS A 19 -20.57 -45.82 17.79
C HIS A 19 -21.08 -44.96 18.95
N ALA A 20 -22.00 -44.03 18.65
CA ALA A 20 -23.30 -43.90 19.31
C ALA A 20 -23.71 -42.42 19.44
N SER A 21 -24.63 -42.02 18.58
CA SER A 21 -25.53 -40.88 18.80
C SER A 21 -26.31 -41.06 20.10
N THR A 22 -26.56 -39.97 20.83
CA THR A 22 -27.83 -39.80 21.56
C THR A 22 -28.09 -38.30 21.76
N VAL A 23 -29.16 -37.84 21.11
CA VAL A 23 -29.83 -36.57 21.37
C VAL A 23 -30.54 -36.69 22.73
N ARG A 24 -30.42 -35.69 23.60
CA ARG A 24 -31.43 -35.44 24.63
C ARG A 24 -31.63 -33.94 24.87
N SER A 25 -32.81 -33.51 24.43
CA SER A 25 -33.50 -32.29 24.85
C SER A 25 -33.67 -32.27 26.36
N LEU A 26 -33.37 -31.13 26.98
CA LEU A 26 -33.97 -30.69 28.25
C LEU A 26 -34.32 -29.22 28.12
N GLN A 27 -35.49 -29.02 27.53
CA GLN A 27 -36.38 -27.91 27.76
C GLN A 27 -36.74 -27.89 29.26
N GLY A 28 -36.43 -26.78 29.94
CA GLY A 28 -36.83 -26.49 31.31
C GLY A 28 -36.73 -24.97 31.50
N GLU A 29 -37.83 -24.25 31.28
CA GLU A 29 -38.74 -23.85 32.35
C GLU A 29 -38.28 -22.54 33.02
N VAL A 30 -38.43 -21.46 32.26
CA VAL A 30 -38.54 -20.09 32.80
C VAL A 30 -39.82 -19.48 32.26
N ASP A 31 -40.94 -20.10 32.63
CA ASP A 31 -42.27 -19.49 32.56
C ASP A 31 -43.03 -19.90 33.81
N GLN A 32 -43.22 -18.94 34.70
CA GLN A 32 -44.26 -18.84 35.76
C GLN A 32 -43.70 -18.29 37.06
N LEU A 33 -43.44 -16.99 37.10
CA LEU A 33 -43.94 -16.22 38.25
C LEU A 33 -45.02 -15.29 37.74
N THR A 34 -46.22 -15.83 37.82
CA THR A 34 -47.44 -15.38 37.17
C THR A 34 -48.03 -14.22 37.97
N LEU A 35 -48.25 -13.11 37.26
CA LEU A 35 -49.53 -12.41 37.28
C LEU A 35 -50.04 -11.90 38.65
N VAL A 36 -49.60 -10.70 39.05
CA VAL A 36 -50.51 -9.78 39.75
C VAL A 36 -50.36 -8.38 39.17
N MET A 37 -51.12 -8.16 38.09
CA MET A 37 -52.05 -7.05 37.99
C MET A 37 -51.51 -5.61 37.88
N ARG A 38 -52.07 -4.93 36.88
CA ARG A 38 -52.40 -3.50 36.82
C ARG A 38 -51.33 -2.53 36.30
N ARG A 39 -51.55 -2.18 35.03
CA ARG A 39 -51.60 -0.80 34.50
C ARG A 39 -50.28 -0.05 34.53
N PHE A 40 -49.58 0.00 33.40
CA PHE A 40 -49.39 1.27 32.69
C PHE A 40 -49.07 0.95 31.23
N ALA A 41 -50.05 1.27 30.39
CA ALA A 41 -49.97 1.19 28.96
C ALA A 41 -49.01 2.23 28.40
N LEU A 42 -48.56 1.99 27.16
CA LEU A 42 -47.95 2.94 26.22
C LEU A 42 -46.62 3.60 26.64
N PHE A 43 -45.52 3.07 26.09
CA PHE A 43 -44.52 3.93 25.46
C PHE A 43 -44.28 3.41 24.03
N ILE A 44 -45.11 3.92 23.13
CA ILE A 44 -44.90 3.86 21.69
C ILE A 44 -43.71 4.77 21.36
N GLY A 45 -42.72 4.19 20.68
CA GLY A 45 -41.98 4.83 19.60
C GLY A 45 -41.07 6.01 19.95
N LEU A 46 -39.78 5.73 20.11
CA LEU A 46 -38.73 6.66 19.65
C LEU A 46 -37.43 5.91 19.33
N THR A 47 -37.43 5.18 18.22
CA THR A 47 -36.20 4.67 17.61
C THR A 47 -35.49 5.81 16.88
N LEU A 48 -34.73 6.65 17.60
CA LEU A 48 -33.75 7.53 16.95
C LEU A 48 -32.59 6.67 16.46
N GLY A 49 -32.59 6.36 15.17
CA GLY A 49 -31.44 5.80 14.48
C GLY A 49 -30.28 6.80 14.50
N LEU A 50 -29.36 6.64 15.45
CA LEU A 50 -28.03 7.22 15.33
C LEU A 50 -27.29 6.44 14.24
N SER A 51 -27.42 6.91 13.00
CA SER A 51 -26.58 6.47 11.90
C SER A 51 -25.15 6.91 12.20
N THR A 52 -24.38 6.07 12.89
CA THR A 52 -22.92 6.21 12.98
C THR A 52 -22.36 5.97 11.58
N GLY A 53 -22.25 7.03 10.78
CA GLY A 53 -21.54 6.97 9.51
C GLY A 53 -20.10 6.53 9.78
N LEU A 54 -19.70 5.36 9.27
CA LEU A 54 -18.29 5.02 9.16
C LEU A 54 -17.65 6.07 8.25
N MET A 55 -16.93 7.03 8.83
CA MET A 55 -15.94 7.76 8.06
C MET A 55 -14.79 6.79 7.78
N VAL A 56 -14.80 6.20 6.59
CA VAL A 56 -13.59 5.60 6.02
C VAL A 56 -12.61 6.74 5.84
N ARG A 57 -11.63 6.87 6.75
CA ARG A 57 -10.44 7.66 6.47
C ARG A 57 -9.74 6.94 5.31
N ALA A 58 -9.74 7.57 4.14
CA ALA A 58 -8.78 7.19 3.11
C ALA A 58 -7.40 7.33 3.76
N ASP A 59 -6.75 6.20 4.01
CA ASP A 59 -5.35 6.16 4.38
C ASP A 59 -4.61 6.99 3.33
N GLN A 60 -3.83 7.98 3.76
CA GLN A 60 -3.04 8.84 2.86
C GLN A 60 -1.84 8.02 2.34
N SER A 61 -2.10 6.80 1.87
CA SER A 61 -1.15 6.03 1.09
C SER A 61 -0.72 6.91 -0.08
N LEU A 62 0.60 7.09 -0.24
CA LEU A 62 1.13 7.73 -1.43
C LEU A 62 0.53 7.00 -2.64
N PRO A 63 -0.13 7.70 -3.58
CA PRO A 63 -0.68 7.03 -4.74
C PRO A 63 0.45 6.28 -5.44
N PHE A 64 0.24 5.00 -5.78
CA PHE A 64 1.20 4.22 -6.56
C PHE A 64 1.73 4.97 -7.79
N ALA A 65 0.86 5.79 -8.40
CA ALA A 65 1.19 6.70 -9.49
C ALA A 65 2.33 7.67 -9.16
N GLN A 66 2.43 8.20 -7.93
CA GLN A 66 3.50 9.12 -7.53
C GLN A 66 4.85 8.40 -7.47
N THR A 67 4.90 7.19 -6.94
CA THR A 67 6.13 6.37 -6.95
C THR A 67 6.57 6.06 -8.37
N LYS A 68 5.63 5.70 -9.24
CA LYS A 68 5.92 5.53 -10.67
C LYS A 68 6.43 6.83 -11.30
N ALA A 69 5.79 7.95 -11.00
CA ALA A 69 6.16 9.26 -11.52
C ALA A 69 7.56 9.70 -11.08
N ALA A 70 7.92 9.54 -9.80
CA ALA A 70 9.24 9.85 -9.28
C ALA A 70 10.32 9.01 -9.97
N ASN A 71 10.07 7.71 -10.14
CA ASN A 71 10.98 6.81 -10.88
C ASN A 71 11.14 7.25 -12.34
N LEU A 72 10.05 7.60 -13.01
CA LEU A 72 10.09 8.04 -14.41
C LEU A 72 10.81 9.39 -14.56
N ALA A 73 10.57 10.35 -13.67
CA ALA A 73 11.25 11.64 -13.62
C ALA A 73 12.77 11.48 -13.39
N ARG A 74 13.15 10.64 -12.43
CA ARG A 74 14.56 10.33 -12.14
C ARG A 74 15.27 9.75 -13.36
N MET A 75 14.71 8.68 -13.95
CA MET A 75 15.29 8.06 -15.14
C MET A 75 15.38 9.04 -16.31
N ARG A 76 14.40 9.93 -16.46
CA ARG A 76 14.42 10.95 -17.51
C ARG A 76 15.57 11.94 -17.32
N ALA A 77 15.79 12.43 -16.11
CA ALA A 77 16.91 13.33 -15.80
C ALA A 77 18.27 12.64 -15.99
N GLU A 78 18.43 11.41 -15.48
CA GLU A 78 19.65 10.63 -15.68
C GLU A 78 19.94 10.41 -17.17
N SER A 79 18.92 10.06 -17.98
CA SER A 79 19.07 9.90 -19.42
C SER A 79 19.44 11.20 -20.14
N LEU A 80 18.85 12.33 -19.76
CA LEU A 80 19.15 13.64 -20.37
C LEU A 80 20.58 14.11 -20.09
N ASN A 81 21.13 13.74 -18.93
CA ASN A 81 22.39 14.27 -18.43
C ASN A 81 23.57 13.30 -18.61
N GLY A 82 23.51 12.45 -19.64
CA GLY A 82 24.62 11.56 -20.01
C GLY A 82 24.60 10.17 -19.36
N GLY A 83 23.49 9.79 -18.72
CA GLY A 83 23.30 8.49 -18.10
C GLY A 83 23.96 8.36 -16.72
N LEU A 84 23.79 7.19 -16.10
CA LEU A 84 24.21 6.91 -14.72
C LEU A 84 25.72 7.04 -14.46
N GLY A 85 26.55 6.98 -15.51
CA GLY A 85 28.00 7.18 -15.40
C GLY A 85 28.41 8.66 -15.31
N ALA A 86 27.57 9.58 -15.79
CA ALA A 86 27.84 11.02 -15.84
C ALA A 86 26.96 11.82 -14.86
N TYR A 87 25.78 11.29 -14.51
CA TYR A 87 24.80 12.00 -13.69
C TYR A 87 24.02 11.08 -12.76
N ARG A 88 23.82 11.53 -11.53
CA ARG A 88 22.93 10.97 -10.52
C ARG A 88 22.04 12.09 -9.99
N ALA A 89 20.73 11.85 -9.99
CA ALA A 89 19.77 12.74 -9.33
C ALA A 89 20.03 12.80 -7.82
N ALA A 90 19.55 13.84 -7.15
CA ALA A 90 19.59 13.97 -5.69
C ALA A 90 18.91 12.82 -4.95
N GLY A 91 19.37 12.55 -3.73
CA GLY A 91 18.91 11.48 -2.86
C GLY A 91 17.39 11.47 -2.65
N CYS A 92 16.76 12.65 -2.58
CA CYS A 92 15.32 12.82 -2.45
C CYS A 92 14.51 12.08 -3.54
N MET A 93 15.05 11.90 -4.76
CA MET A 93 14.36 11.20 -5.85
C MET A 93 14.40 9.68 -5.71
N TYR A 94 15.18 9.16 -4.77
CA TYR A 94 15.23 7.74 -4.40
C TYR A 94 14.32 7.41 -3.21
N GLU A 95 13.72 8.41 -2.56
CA GLU A 95 12.65 8.21 -1.58
C GLU A 95 11.39 7.65 -2.25
N THR A 96 10.58 6.90 -1.51
CA THR A 96 9.27 6.46 -1.98
C THR A 96 8.43 7.67 -2.40
N GLY A 97 8.10 7.73 -3.69
CA GLY A 97 7.33 8.84 -4.26
C GLY A 97 8.08 10.16 -4.44
N GLY A 98 9.39 10.21 -4.19
CA GLY A 98 10.21 11.41 -4.36
C GLY A 98 9.70 12.62 -3.58
N THR A 99 9.12 12.40 -2.40
CA THR A 99 8.27 13.39 -1.71
C THR A 99 9.03 14.68 -1.41
N SER A 100 10.29 14.59 -0.97
CA SER A 100 11.09 15.78 -0.67
C SER A 100 11.49 16.59 -1.90
N CYS A 101 11.34 16.04 -3.10
CA CYS A 101 11.61 16.71 -4.38
C CYS A 101 10.36 16.91 -5.24
N LEU A 102 9.17 16.64 -4.69
CA LEU A 102 7.90 16.98 -5.31
C LEU A 102 7.62 18.47 -5.14
N ALA A 103 7.76 19.23 -6.22
CA ALA A 103 7.49 20.66 -6.22
C ALA A 103 5.99 20.97 -6.25
N SER A 104 5.20 20.18 -7.00
CA SER A 104 3.75 20.32 -7.02
C SER A 104 3.04 19.03 -7.46
N LYS A 105 1.76 18.93 -7.08
CA LYS A 105 0.84 17.87 -7.47
C LYS A 105 -0.49 18.49 -7.86
N THR A 106 -0.86 18.39 -9.13
CA THR A 106 -2.07 19.00 -9.69
C THR A 106 -2.94 17.96 -10.40
N SER A 107 -3.98 18.42 -11.09
CA SER A 107 -4.76 17.57 -12.01
C SER A 107 -3.95 17.11 -13.23
N GLU A 108 -2.93 17.88 -13.64
CA GLU A 108 -2.06 17.54 -14.78
C GLU A 108 -1.08 16.43 -14.39
N GLY A 109 -0.54 16.48 -13.17
CA GLY A 109 0.26 15.40 -12.61
C GLY A 109 1.23 15.84 -11.53
N PHE A 110 2.45 15.31 -11.58
CA PHE A 110 3.49 15.49 -10.57
C PHE A 110 4.67 16.25 -11.17
N LEU A 111 4.97 17.42 -10.62
CA LEU A 111 6.16 18.18 -10.95
C LEU A 111 7.24 17.87 -9.92
N PHE A 112 8.33 17.26 -10.35
CA PHE A 112 9.53 17.08 -9.54
C PHE A 112 10.54 18.16 -9.89
N ARG A 113 11.23 18.70 -8.88
CA ARG A 113 12.37 19.60 -9.04
C ARG A 113 13.48 19.16 -8.10
N PHE A 114 14.66 18.91 -8.65
CA PHE A 114 15.79 18.38 -7.91
C PHE A 114 17.12 18.74 -8.57
N GLU A 115 18.16 18.78 -7.76
CA GLU A 115 19.53 18.90 -8.22
C GLU A 115 20.11 17.53 -8.62
N GLY A 116 21.24 17.53 -9.31
CA GLY A 116 22.04 16.35 -9.53
C GLY A 116 23.42 16.68 -10.08
N GLY A 117 24.26 15.66 -10.15
CA GLY A 117 25.64 15.80 -10.61
C GLY A 117 26.35 14.47 -10.83
N PRO A 118 27.68 14.49 -11.04
CA PRO A 118 28.46 13.27 -11.26
C PRO A 118 28.29 12.24 -10.14
N PRO A 119 28.42 10.93 -10.40
CA PRO A 119 28.39 9.93 -9.33
C PRO A 119 29.32 10.32 -8.17
N GLY A 120 28.80 10.30 -6.94
CA GLY A 120 29.54 10.75 -5.76
C GLY A 120 29.30 12.22 -5.36
N TRP A 121 28.62 13.03 -6.17
CA TRP A 121 28.48 14.48 -5.94
C TRP A 121 27.89 14.85 -4.58
N GLU A 122 26.92 14.07 -4.12
CA GLU A 122 26.17 14.31 -2.88
C GLU A 122 26.98 13.88 -1.65
N GLN A 123 27.97 13.01 -1.82
CA GLN A 123 28.87 12.55 -0.75
C GLN A 123 30.08 13.49 -0.53
N GLN A 124 30.26 14.49 -1.38
CA GLN A 124 31.32 15.49 -1.21
C GLN A 124 31.01 16.42 -0.03
N THR A 125 32.05 17.04 0.53
CA THR A 125 31.92 18.02 1.62
C THR A 125 32.52 19.37 1.19
N PRO A 126 31.69 20.37 0.81
CA PRO A 126 30.23 20.31 0.68
C PRO A 126 29.78 19.51 -0.57
N PRO A 127 28.50 19.09 -0.64
CA PRO A 127 27.93 18.52 -1.86
C PRO A 127 28.13 19.44 -3.06
N ARG A 128 28.38 18.85 -4.24
CA ARG A 128 28.67 19.61 -5.48
C ARG A 128 27.75 19.22 -6.63
N PRO A 129 26.47 19.64 -6.61
CA PRO A 129 25.57 19.44 -7.74
C PRO A 129 26.09 20.21 -8.96
N SER A 130 25.75 19.74 -10.17
CA SER A 130 26.12 20.41 -11.42
C SER A 130 24.92 21.00 -12.16
N LEU A 131 23.73 20.42 -12.00
CA LEU A 131 22.52 20.82 -12.70
C LEU A 131 21.30 20.78 -11.78
N GLU A 132 20.30 21.59 -12.11
CA GLU A 132 18.92 21.42 -11.64
C GLU A 132 18.06 20.87 -12.78
N THR A 133 17.19 19.93 -12.46
CA THR A 133 16.20 19.39 -13.39
C THR A 133 14.79 19.55 -12.80
N SER A 134 13.84 19.94 -13.64
CA SER A 134 12.40 19.88 -13.36
C SER A 134 11.72 18.98 -14.39
N VAL A 135 10.88 18.04 -13.93
CA VAL A 135 10.17 17.10 -14.79
C VAL A 135 8.72 17.02 -14.38
N LEU A 136 7.81 17.26 -15.33
CA LEU A 136 6.37 17.08 -15.17
C LEU A 136 5.98 15.71 -15.70
N VAL A 137 5.38 14.89 -14.85
CA VAL A 137 4.91 13.54 -15.17
C VAL A 137 3.40 13.49 -15.01
N SER A 138 2.73 12.72 -15.87
CA SER A 138 1.28 12.54 -15.85
C SER A 138 0.74 12.08 -14.49
N LYS A 139 -0.54 12.37 -14.23
CA LYS A 139 -1.23 12.03 -12.97
C LYS A 139 -1.26 10.54 -12.63
N ASP A 140 -1.21 9.67 -13.62
CA ASP A 140 -1.09 8.20 -13.53
C ASP A 140 0.37 7.73 -13.43
N GLY A 141 1.33 8.64 -13.64
CA GLY A 141 2.76 8.42 -13.42
C GLY A 141 3.46 7.66 -14.53
N ASP A 142 2.84 7.51 -15.71
CA ASP A 142 3.35 6.64 -16.78
C ASP A 142 3.96 7.40 -17.98
N ARG A 143 3.77 8.72 -18.06
CA ARG A 143 4.24 9.52 -19.19
C ARG A 143 4.90 10.81 -18.74
N ILE A 144 6.08 11.09 -19.30
CA ILE A 144 6.69 12.43 -19.23
C ILE A 144 5.82 13.39 -20.06
N LEU A 145 5.26 14.40 -19.41
CA LEU A 145 4.54 15.46 -20.10
C LEU A 145 5.49 16.55 -20.57
N GLU A 146 6.42 16.95 -19.70
CA GLU A 146 7.38 18.02 -20.00
C GLU A 146 8.66 17.89 -19.15
N VAL A 147 9.73 18.54 -19.61
CA VAL A 147 10.92 18.82 -18.80
C VAL A 147 11.07 20.35 -18.77
N PRO A 148 10.36 21.05 -17.86
CA PRO A 148 10.36 22.53 -17.86
C PRO A 148 11.74 23.15 -17.62
N TYR A 149 12.67 22.40 -17.03
CA TYR A 149 14.03 22.86 -16.81
C TYR A 149 15.03 21.71 -16.78
N ASN A 150 16.20 21.90 -17.40
CA ASN A 150 17.36 21.02 -17.24
C ASN A 150 18.62 21.83 -17.58
N GLY A 151 19.28 22.38 -16.57
CA GLY A 151 20.34 23.37 -16.79
C GLY A 151 21.12 23.73 -15.53
N PRO A 152 21.90 24.83 -15.57
CA PRO A 152 22.68 25.31 -14.43
C PRO A 152 21.84 25.50 -13.16
N LEU A 153 22.49 25.49 -11.99
CA LEU A 153 21.81 25.72 -10.72
C LEU A 153 21.18 27.12 -10.67
N ARG A 154 20.02 27.26 -10.02
CA ARG A 154 19.23 28.51 -9.90
C ARG A 154 18.98 28.90 -8.45
#